data_AF-A0A926W0T8-F1
#
_entry.id   AF-A0A926W0T8-F1
#
_cell.length_a   1.000
_cell.length_b   1.000
_cell.length_c   1.000
_cell.angle_alpha   90.00
_cell.angle_beta   90.00
_cell.angle_gamma   90.00
#
_symmetry.space_group_name_H-M   'P 1'
#
loop_
_entity.id
_entity.type
_entity.pdbx_description
1 polymer ?
#
loop_
_entity_poly.entity_id
_entity_poly.type
_entity_poly.pdbx_seq_one_letter_code
_entity_poly.pdbx_strand_id
1 'polypeptide(L)'
;MPLLTWQLWLARLACIDFPLPWQSTQDKLSPGRVAQAFPLILATIGTPAQPPKTRGKSPGRAQGHQPPSRKRYPTVKKHASKKPKTEESLNKADSTAA
;
A
#
# COMPACT_ATOMS: atom_id res chain seq x y z
N MET A 1 -3.11 -27.46 12.06
CA MET A 1 -2.06 -27.31 11.03
C MET A 1 -0.80 -28.08 11.46
N PRO A 2 -0.72 -29.40 11.22
CA PRO A 2 0.33 -30.26 11.80
C PRO A 2 1.75 -29.96 11.31
N LEU A 3 1.90 -29.49 10.06
CA LEU A 3 3.22 -29.15 9.48
C LEU A 3 3.93 -28.04 10.25
N LEU A 4 3.19 -26.99 10.65
CA LEU A 4 3.75 -25.82 11.32
C LEU A 4 4.24 -26.17 12.73
N THR A 5 3.48 -27.00 13.46
CA THR A 5 3.92 -27.57 14.75
C THR A 5 5.13 -28.48 14.61
N TRP A 6 5.25 -29.26 13.53
CA TRP A 6 6.41 -30.12 13.27
C TRP A 6 7.66 -29.29 12.98
N GLN A 7 7.55 -28.24 12.17
CA GLN A 7 8.66 -27.33 11.86
C GLN A 7 9.21 -26.66 13.12
N LEU A 8 8.34 -26.16 14.01
CA LEU A 8 8.74 -25.60 15.31
C LEU A 8 9.35 -26.66 16.25
N TRP A 9 8.88 -27.90 16.20
CA TRP A 9 9.44 -28.98 17.02
C TRP A 9 10.87 -29.37 16.58
N LEU A 10 11.11 -29.51 15.27
CA LEU A 10 12.45 -29.77 14.72
C LEU A 10 13.40 -28.59 14.97
N ALA A 11 12.94 -27.37 14.70
CA ALA A 11 13.74 -26.16 14.86
C ALA A 11 14.22 -25.94 16.31
N ARG A 12 13.50 -26.46 17.31
CA ARG A 12 13.87 -26.39 18.72
C ARG A 12 15.30 -26.88 19.02
N LEU A 13 15.80 -27.87 18.28
CA LEU A 13 17.16 -28.41 18.48
C LEU A 13 18.27 -27.49 17.95
N ALA A 14 17.96 -26.62 17.00
CA ALA A 14 18.90 -25.67 16.39
C ALA A 14 18.67 -24.22 16.86
N CYS A 15 17.71 -24.00 17.77
CA CYS A 15 17.25 -22.69 18.18
C CYS A 15 17.95 -22.24 19.47
N ILE A 16 18.59 -21.07 19.43
CA ILE A 16 19.06 -20.34 20.62
C ILE A 16 17.92 -19.44 21.11
N ASP A 17 17.79 -19.26 22.43
CA ASP A 17 16.77 -18.37 22.99
C ASP A 17 17.00 -16.91 22.58
N PHE A 18 15.96 -16.25 22.08
CA PHE A 18 15.99 -14.83 21.71
C PHE A 18 14.86 -14.06 22.41
N PRO A 19 14.98 -13.79 23.73
CA PRO A 19 14.00 -13.05 24.49
C PRO A 19 13.79 -11.62 23.96
N LEU A 20 12.56 -11.13 24.06
CA LEU A 20 12.28 -9.70 24.07
C LEU A 20 12.79 -9.11 25.40
N PRO A 21 13.18 -7.83 25.48
CA PRO A 21 13.89 -7.28 26.66
C PRO A 21 13.09 -7.31 27.97
N TRP A 22 11.78 -7.56 27.94
CA TRP A 22 10.91 -7.73 29.11
C TRP A 22 10.57 -9.20 29.43
N GLN A 23 11.11 -10.17 28.69
CA GLN A 23 10.87 -11.59 28.89
C GLN A 23 12.06 -12.27 29.56
N SER A 24 11.78 -13.17 30.51
CA SER A 24 12.82 -14.05 31.06
C SER A 24 13.37 -15.02 30.01
N THR A 25 14.65 -15.36 30.16
CA THR A 25 15.33 -16.45 29.43
C THR A 25 14.76 -17.81 29.82
N GLN A 26 14.74 -18.76 28.89
CA GLN A 26 14.20 -20.11 29.15
C GLN A 26 15.07 -21.23 28.57
N ASP A 27 15.62 -22.08 29.45
CA ASP A 27 16.38 -23.29 29.06
C ASP A 27 15.52 -24.28 28.23
N LYS A 28 14.20 -24.27 28.47
CA LYS A 28 13.23 -25.15 27.82
C LYS A 28 12.22 -24.41 26.90
N LEU A 29 12.54 -23.24 26.36
CA LEU A 29 11.91 -22.53 25.22
C LEU A 29 10.35 -22.57 25.05
N SER A 30 9.78 -23.72 24.69
CA SER A 30 8.41 -23.95 24.17
C SER A 30 8.19 -23.51 22.71
N PRO A 31 7.14 -24.02 22.01
CA PRO A 31 6.95 -23.75 20.58
C PRO A 31 6.79 -22.26 20.23
N GLY A 32 6.15 -21.47 21.10
CA GLY A 32 5.99 -20.03 20.89
C GLY A 32 7.32 -19.27 20.91
N ARG A 33 8.28 -19.70 21.74
CA ARG A 33 9.61 -19.09 21.79
C ARG A 33 10.48 -19.51 20.62
N VAL A 34 10.36 -20.75 20.15
CA VAL A 34 11.01 -21.19 18.90
C VAL A 34 10.49 -20.37 17.71
N ALA A 35 9.19 -20.06 17.67
CA ALA A 35 8.62 -19.17 16.65
C ALA A 35 9.18 -17.72 16.73
N GLN A 36 9.42 -17.22 17.94
CA GLN A 36 10.02 -15.89 18.17
C GLN A 36 11.48 -15.80 17.70
N ALA A 37 12.27 -16.85 17.90
CA ALA A 37 13.68 -16.92 17.46
C ALA A 37 13.86 -17.44 16.02
N PHE A 38 12.80 -17.94 15.38
CA PHE A 38 12.79 -18.45 14.00
C PHE A 38 13.39 -17.49 12.95
N PRO A 39 13.25 -16.16 13.02
CA PRO A 39 13.89 -15.23 12.10
C PRO A 39 15.43 -15.34 12.06
N LEU A 40 16.08 -15.69 13.18
CA LEU A 40 17.54 -15.92 13.19
C LEU A 40 17.90 -17.21 12.44
N ILE A 41 17.09 -18.26 12.58
CA ILE A 41 17.26 -19.53 11.85
C ILE A 41 17.10 -19.28 10.35
N LEU A 42 16.11 -18.50 9.94
CA LEU A 42 15.94 -18.12 8.53
C LEU A 42 17.09 -17.23 8.02
N ALA A 43 17.63 -16.33 8.84
CA ALA A 43 18.78 -15.50 8.47
C ALA A 43 20.07 -16.32 8.29
N THR A 44 20.29 -17.35 9.10
CA THR A 44 21.48 -18.25 8.98
C THR A 44 21.39 -19.21 7.79
N ILE A 45 20.19 -19.69 7.46
CA ILE A 45 19.94 -20.47 6.23
C ILE A 45 20.03 -19.58 4.98
N GLY A 46 19.66 -18.29 5.10
CA GLY A 46 19.55 -17.36 3.99
C GLY A 46 18.32 -17.63 3.13
N THR A 47 18.34 -17.11 1.90
CA THR A 47 17.28 -17.35 0.91
C THR A 47 17.83 -18.14 -0.29
N PRO A 48 17.17 -19.22 -0.73
CA PRO A 48 17.50 -19.89 -1.98
C PRO A 48 17.03 -19.10 -3.21
N ALA A 49 16.30 -17.99 -3.02
CA ALA A 49 15.81 -17.17 -4.11
C ALA A 49 16.97 -16.48 -4.85
N GLN A 50 16.97 -16.61 -6.18
CA GLN A 50 17.84 -15.83 -7.05
C GLN A 50 17.58 -14.32 -6.86
N PRO A 51 18.61 -13.46 -7.00
CA PRO A 51 18.43 -12.01 -6.90
C PRO A 51 17.42 -11.51 -7.93
N PRO A 52 16.59 -10.50 -7.59
CA PRO A 52 15.59 -9.98 -8.51
C PRO A 52 16.26 -9.37 -9.75
N LYS A 53 15.67 -9.59 -10.93
CA LYS A 53 16.14 -8.98 -12.18
C LYS A 53 16.18 -7.46 -12.02
N THR A 54 17.32 -6.85 -12.32
CA THR A 54 17.49 -5.39 -12.27
C THR A 54 16.56 -4.73 -13.29
N ARG A 55 15.49 -4.07 -12.81
CA ARG A 55 14.54 -3.34 -13.66
C ARG A 55 15.18 -2.16 -14.42
N GLY A 56 16.36 -1.72 -13.98
CA GLY A 56 17.00 -0.49 -14.44
C GLY A 56 16.27 0.76 -13.97
N LYS A 57 16.91 1.93 -14.14
CA LYS A 57 16.19 3.21 -14.10
C LYS A 57 15.52 3.39 -15.46
N SER A 58 14.23 3.72 -15.48
CA SER A 58 13.59 4.23 -16.70
C SER A 58 14.28 5.54 -17.10
N PRO A 59 14.48 5.84 -18.39
CA PRO A 59 15.05 7.11 -18.85
C PRO A 59 14.22 8.35 -18.44
N GLY A 60 13.01 8.14 -17.92
CA GLY A 60 12.16 9.21 -17.42
C GLY A 60 11.48 10.00 -18.54
N ARG A 61 11.21 11.28 -18.28
CA ARG A 61 10.75 12.22 -19.31
C ARG A 61 11.97 12.91 -19.92
N ALA A 62 11.98 13.10 -21.24
CA ALA A 62 13.01 13.90 -21.90
C ALA A 62 13.04 15.33 -21.32
N GLN A 63 14.23 15.94 -21.30
CA GLN A 63 14.40 17.34 -20.89
C GLN A 63 13.54 18.25 -21.77
N GLY A 64 12.78 19.14 -21.15
CA GLY A 64 11.80 20.01 -21.84
C GLY A 64 10.41 19.38 -22.07
N HIS A 65 10.18 18.10 -21.73
CA HIS A 65 8.84 17.49 -21.86
C HIS A 65 7.83 18.13 -20.91
N GLN A 66 6.92 18.96 -21.43
CA GLN A 66 5.74 19.45 -20.72
C GLN A 66 4.50 18.60 -21.08
N PRO A 67 3.90 17.85 -20.13
CA PRO A 67 2.64 17.16 -20.40
C PRO A 67 1.50 18.17 -20.59
N PRO A 68 0.54 17.92 -21.50
CA PRO A 68 -0.62 18.81 -21.66
C PRO A 68 -1.47 18.83 -20.39
N SER A 69 -2.20 19.92 -20.19
CA SER A 69 -3.15 20.02 -19.07
C SER A 69 -4.21 18.92 -19.14
N ARG A 70 -4.61 18.41 -17.97
CA ARG A 70 -5.61 17.33 -17.90
C ARG A 70 -6.94 17.84 -18.45
N LYS A 71 -7.47 17.17 -19.48
CA LYS A 71 -8.81 17.44 -20.02
C LYS A 71 -9.84 17.42 -18.87
N ARG A 72 -10.49 18.56 -18.63
CA ARG A 72 -11.60 18.67 -17.67
C ARG A 72 -12.89 18.33 -18.40
N TYR A 73 -13.53 17.24 -18.02
CA TYR A 73 -14.86 16.88 -18.49
C TYR A 73 -15.92 17.56 -17.59
N PRO A 74 -17.07 17.99 -18.14
CA PRO A 74 -18.12 18.61 -17.34
C PRO A 74 -18.74 17.58 -16.37
N THR A 75 -19.15 18.04 -15.19
CA THR A 75 -19.84 17.20 -14.21
C THR A 75 -21.23 16.83 -14.74
N VAL A 76 -21.44 15.56 -15.09
CA VAL A 76 -22.77 15.03 -15.42
C VAL A 76 -23.61 15.01 -14.14
N LYS A 77 -24.63 15.88 -14.07
CA LYS A 77 -25.60 15.92 -12.98
C LYS A 77 -26.83 15.11 -13.37
N LYS A 78 -27.26 14.19 -12.51
CA LYS A 78 -28.46 13.34 -12.73
C LYS A 78 -29.78 14.15 -12.75
N HIS A 79 -29.79 15.32 -12.11
CA HIS A 79 -30.92 16.25 -12.08
C HIS A 79 -30.61 17.48 -12.92
N ALA A 80 -31.59 17.96 -13.68
CA ALA A 80 -31.50 19.22 -14.39
C ALA A 80 -31.31 20.37 -13.39
N SER A 81 -30.16 21.05 -13.44
CA SER A 81 -30.01 22.34 -12.77
C SER A 81 -30.92 23.37 -13.42
N LYS A 82 -31.51 24.28 -12.62
CA LYS A 82 -32.25 25.45 -13.15
C LYS A 82 -31.41 26.11 -14.25
N LYS A 83 -32.02 26.34 -15.41
CA LYS A 83 -31.38 27.09 -16.50
C LYS A 83 -30.98 28.47 -15.95
N PRO A 84 -29.77 28.98 -16.22
CA PRO A 84 -29.47 30.38 -15.94
C PRO A 84 -30.47 31.25 -16.72
N LYS A 85 -30.89 32.35 -16.11
CA LYS A 85 -31.88 33.25 -16.71
C LYS A 85 -31.25 33.92 -17.95
N THR A 86 -31.70 33.54 -19.15
CA THR A 86 -31.22 34.13 -20.41
C THR A 86 -31.45 35.64 -20.40
N GLU A 87 -30.47 36.41 -20.88
CA GLU A 87 -30.44 37.88 -20.87
C GLU A 87 -31.67 38.53 -21.51
N GLU A 88 -32.23 37.87 -22.53
CA GLU A 88 -33.51 38.21 -23.19
C GLU A 88 -34.71 38.33 -22.23
N SER A 89 -34.67 37.66 -21.07
CA SER A 89 -35.69 37.71 -20.02
C SER A 89 -35.36 38.68 -18.86
N LEU A 90 -34.20 39.34 -18.90
CA LEU A 90 -33.90 40.50 -18.05
C LEU A 90 -34.43 41.77 -18.71
N ASN A 91 -34.08 42.00 -19.98
CA ASN A 91 -34.48 43.20 -20.73
C ASN A 91 -36.01 43.40 -20.82
N LYS A 92 -36.80 42.32 -20.78
CA LYS A 92 -38.27 42.36 -20.79
C LYS A 92 -38.91 42.73 -19.44
N ALA A 93 -38.17 42.61 -18.33
CA ALA A 93 -38.65 43.06 -17.02
C ALA A 93 -38.57 44.58 -16.92
N ASP A 94 -37.46 45.17 -17.39
CA ASP A 94 -37.22 46.62 -17.31
C ASP A 94 -38.13 47.41 -18.26
N SER A 95 -38.52 46.82 -19.41
CA SER A 95 -39.45 47.43 -20.37
C SER A 95 -40.92 47.43 -19.94
N THR A 96 -41.25 46.98 -18.72
CA THR A 96 -42.63 46.89 -18.20
C THR A 96 -42.84 47.80 -16.97
N ALA A 97 -41.89 48.71 -16.72
CA ALA A 97 -41.88 49.62 -15.56
C ALA A 97 -41.87 51.12 -15.95
N ALA A 98 -42.33 51.44 -17.16
CA ALA A 98 -42.48 52.79 -17.70
C ALA A 98 -43.92 53.00 -18.21
#